data_AF-A0A923Q060-F1
#
_entry.id   AF-A0A923Q060-F1
#
_cell.length_a   1.000
_cell.length_b   1.000
_cell.length_c   1.000
_cell.angle_alpha   90.00
_cell.angle_beta   90.00
_cell.angle_gamma   90.00
#
_symmetry.space_group_name_H-M   'P 1'
#
loop_
_entity.id
_entity.type
_entity.pdbx_description
1 polymer ?
#
loop_
_entity_poly.entity_id
_entity_poly.type
_entity_poly.pdbx_seq_one_letter_code
_entity_poly.pdbx_strand_id
1 'polypeptide(L)'
;LKNFKDAILVTLHDLGLKKNLPKQSKFNGAQKIAYSSVLLMGILQIMTGLSIYKPVQFQSLTSLFGGYEGARLVHFIVTVLLSLFFLVHIFQVIKSGWNNFRSMVTGYEKVDGSEVQKAQGIKSENC
;
A
#
# COMPACT_ATOMS: atom_id res chain seq x y z
N LEU A 1 13.05 11.57 -0.57
CA LEU A 1 13.79 11.49 0.72
C LEU A 1 12.96 11.84 1.96
N LYS A 2 12.05 12.84 1.95
CA LYS A 2 11.16 13.14 3.10
C LYS A 2 10.33 11.92 3.57
N ASN A 3 9.73 11.18 2.63
CA ASN A 3 8.92 9.99 2.94
C ASN A 3 9.69 8.86 3.67
N PHE A 4 11.00 8.73 3.46
CA PHE A 4 11.80 7.66 4.07
C PHE A 4 12.10 7.96 5.55
N LYS A 5 12.31 9.25 5.87
CA LYS A 5 12.48 9.71 7.25
C LYS A 5 11.21 9.53 8.07
N ASP A 6 10.05 9.77 7.45
CA ASP A 6 8.74 9.59 8.10
C ASP A 6 8.45 8.10 8.37
N ALA A 7 8.82 7.20 7.45
CA ALA A 7 8.68 5.76 7.63
C ALA A 7 9.57 5.22 8.77
N ILE A 8 10.84 5.64 8.81
CA ILE A 8 11.75 5.29 9.92
C ILE A 8 11.22 5.84 11.25
N LEU A 9 10.64 7.04 11.25
CA LEU A 9 10.11 7.68 12.45
C LEU A 9 8.88 6.95 13.01
N VAL A 10 8.04 6.38 12.15
CA VAL A 10 6.91 5.52 12.56
C VAL A 10 7.41 4.18 13.12
N THR A 11 8.37 3.53 12.46
CA THR A 11 8.97 2.28 12.98
C THR A 11 9.69 2.48 14.32
N LEU A 12 10.38 3.61 14.49
CA LEU A 12 11.06 3.98 15.74
C LEU A 12 10.08 4.36 16.87
N HIS A 13 8.88 4.82 16.52
CA HIS A 13 7.78 5.03 17.44
C HIS A 13 7.14 3.70 17.88
N ASP A 14 6.94 2.75 16.95
CA ASP A 14 6.46 1.39 17.28
C ASP A 14 7.43 0.61 18.18
N LEU A 15 8.73 0.94 18.12
CA LEU A 15 9.76 0.44 19.04
C LEU A 15 9.79 1.14 20.41
N GLY A 16 8.85 2.03 20.71
CA GLY A 16 8.65 2.60 22.05
C GLY A 16 9.65 3.67 22.49
N LEU A 17 10.59 4.07 21.64
CA LEU A 17 11.64 5.04 21.97
C LEU A 17 11.23 6.52 21.83
N LYS A 18 10.07 6.83 21.23
CA LYS A 18 9.64 8.22 21.01
C LYS A 18 8.15 8.42 21.23
N LYS A 19 7.80 9.33 22.15
CA LYS A 19 6.44 9.58 22.68
C LYS A 19 5.57 10.56 21.88
N ASN A 20 6.09 11.14 20.79
CA ASN A 20 5.40 12.18 20.04
C ASN A 20 4.69 11.57 18.82
N LEU A 21 3.36 11.62 18.81
CA LEU A 21 2.52 11.29 17.65
C LEU A 21 2.88 12.26 16.51
N PRO A 22 3.47 11.80 15.39
CA PRO A 22 3.47 12.61 14.19
C PRO A 22 2.02 12.82 13.76
N LYS A 23 1.66 14.06 13.42
CA LYS A 23 0.35 14.44 12.87
C LYS A 23 -0.06 13.41 11.82
N GLN A 24 -1.07 12.59 12.14
CA GLN A 24 -1.63 11.60 11.24
C GLN A 24 -2.28 12.36 10.08
N SER A 25 -1.48 12.70 9.07
CA SER A 25 -2.00 13.07 7.76
C SER A 25 -2.79 11.87 7.23
N LYS A 26 -3.78 12.13 6.37
CA LYS A 26 -4.75 11.16 5.82
C LYS A 26 -4.14 9.89 5.20
N PHE A 27 -2.81 9.82 5.06
CA PHE A 27 -2.02 8.65 4.67
C PHE A 27 -0.85 8.41 5.64
N ASN A 28 -0.84 7.24 6.28
CA ASN A 28 0.30 6.77 7.05
C ASN A 28 1.52 6.57 6.11
N GLY A 29 2.74 6.91 6.54
CA GLY A 29 3.96 6.70 5.74
C GLY A 29 4.11 5.25 5.26
N ALA A 30 3.68 4.29 6.08
CA ALA A 30 3.62 2.88 5.72
C ALA A 30 2.62 2.59 4.58
N GLN A 31 1.43 3.21 4.60
CA GLN A 31 0.44 3.07 3.52
C GLN A 31 0.96 3.64 2.20
N LYS A 32 1.63 4.80 2.24
CA LYS A 32 2.17 5.44 1.02
C LYS A 32 3.24 4.57 0.36
N ILE A 33 4.13 3.97 1.17
CA ILE A 33 5.14 3.02 0.67
C ILE A 33 4.47 1.76 0.13
N ALA A 34 3.49 1.20 0.84
CA ALA A 34 2.73 0.03 0.38
C ALA A 34 2.10 0.28 -0.99
N TYR A 35 1.37 1.40 -1.18
CA TYR A 35 0.75 1.75 -2.46
C TYR A 35 1.75 1.94 -3.60
N SER A 36 2.87 2.64 -3.35
CA SER A 36 3.90 2.80 -4.37
C SER A 36 4.59 1.48 -4.71
N SER A 37 4.81 0.61 -3.71
CA SER A 37 5.45 -0.69 -3.91
C SER A 37 4.59 -1.65 -4.72
N VAL A 38 3.30 -1.78 -4.40
CA VAL A 38 2.38 -2.69 -5.12
C VAL A 38 2.15 -2.21 -6.55
N LEU A 39 2.09 -0.90 -6.79
CA LEU A 39 1.98 -0.35 -8.14
C LEU A 39 3.22 -0.69 -8.98
N LEU A 40 4.42 -0.51 -8.43
CA LEU A 40 5.67 -0.81 -9.12
C LEU A 40 5.82 -2.32 -9.38
N MET A 41 5.47 -3.16 -8.40
CA MET A 41 5.46 -4.62 -8.57
C MET A 41 4.46 -5.06 -9.65
N GLY A 42 3.27 -4.47 -9.70
CA GLY A 42 2.26 -4.77 -10.72
C GLY A 42 2.75 -4.46 -12.14
N ILE A 43 3.41 -3.31 -12.34
CA ILE A 43 4.00 -2.94 -13.64
C ILE A 43 5.10 -3.94 -14.03
N LEU A 44 6.03 -4.28 -13.12
CA LEU A 44 7.06 -5.28 -13.36
C LEU A 44 6.49 -6.65 -13.71
N GLN A 45 5.42 -7.06 -13.03
CA GLN A 45 4.74 -8.34 -13.27
C GLN A 45 4.17 -8.39 -14.69
N ILE A 46 3.55 -7.30 -15.16
CA ILE A 46 3.02 -7.20 -16.53
C ILE A 46 4.17 -7.21 -17.55
N MET A 47 5.22 -6.41 -17.35
CA MET A 47 6.35 -6.34 -18.29
C MET A 47 7.07 -7.68 -18.45
N THR A 48 7.33 -8.37 -17.34
CA THR A 48 7.98 -9.69 -17.34
C THR A 48 7.03 -10.76 -17.89
N GLY A 49 5.74 -10.70 -17.59
CA GLY A 49 4.72 -11.60 -18.14
C GLY A 49 4.58 -11.48 -19.66
N LEU A 50 4.57 -10.26 -20.20
CA LEU A 50 4.55 -10.01 -21.65
C LEU A 50 5.83 -10.53 -22.33
N SER A 51 6.98 -10.37 -21.66
CA SER A 51 8.26 -10.91 -22.15
C SER A 51 8.26 -12.44 -22.23
N ILE A 52 7.63 -13.12 -21.26
CA ILE A 52 7.52 -14.59 -21.25
C ILE A 52 6.47 -15.09 -22.25
N TYR A 53 5.35 -14.36 -22.43
CA TYR A 53 4.25 -14.76 -23.30
C TYR A 53 4.62 -14.79 -24.78
N LYS A 54 5.36 -13.77 -25.26
CA LYS A 54 5.86 -13.73 -26.65
C LYS A 54 7.32 -13.25 -26.72
N PRO A 55 8.29 -14.13 -26.38
CA PRO A 55 9.70 -13.75 -26.26
C PRO A 55 10.31 -13.28 -27.58
N VAL A 56 9.86 -13.82 -28.72
CA VAL A 56 10.37 -13.47 -30.05
C VAL A 56 9.85 -12.12 -30.54
N GLN A 57 8.60 -11.74 -30.22
CA GLN A 57 8.06 -10.42 -30.60
C GLN A 57 8.53 -9.31 -29.66
N PHE A 58 8.76 -9.62 -28.39
CA PHE A 58 9.26 -8.69 -27.38
C PHE A 58 10.73 -8.94 -27.06
N GLN A 59 11.55 -9.17 -28.09
CA GLN A 59 12.96 -9.52 -27.92
C GLN A 59 13.77 -8.42 -27.23
N SER A 60 13.55 -7.14 -27.59
CA SER A 60 14.21 -5.99 -26.95
C SER A 60 13.86 -5.89 -25.46
N LEU A 61 12.61 -6.19 -25.09
CA LEU A 61 12.17 -6.16 -23.70
C LEU A 61 12.73 -7.35 -22.91
N THR A 62 12.72 -8.53 -23.50
CA THR A 62 13.29 -9.75 -22.93
C THR A 62 14.80 -9.61 -22.70
N SER A 63 15.51 -8.94 -23.63
CA SER A 63 16.94 -8.67 -23.51
C SER A 63 17.25 -7.71 -22.35
N LEU A 64 16.38 -6.75 -22.03
CA LEU A 64 16.55 -5.86 -20.87
C LEU A 64 16.51 -6.62 -19.54
N PHE A 65 15.76 -7.72 -19.46
CA PHE A 65 15.70 -8.58 -18.28
C PHE A 65 16.80 -9.65 -18.24
N GLY A 66 17.75 -9.63 -19.17
CA GLY A 66 18.82 -10.64 -19.25
C GLY A 66 18.44 -11.89 -20.04
N GLY A 67 17.43 -11.80 -20.92
CA GLY A 67 16.94 -12.90 -21.73
C GLY A 67 15.71 -13.59 -21.13
N TYR A 68 15.29 -14.69 -21.74
CA TYR A 68 14.08 -15.43 -21.35
C TYR A 68 14.19 -16.01 -19.93
N GLU A 69 15.35 -16.58 -19.60
CA GLU A 69 15.64 -17.12 -18.26
C GLU A 69 15.64 -16.03 -17.19
N GLY A 70 16.25 -14.87 -17.48
CA GLY A 70 16.25 -13.72 -16.60
C GLY A 70 14.85 -13.15 -16.36
N ALA A 71 14.04 -13.01 -17.42
CA ALA A 71 12.65 -12.58 -17.32
C ALA A 71 11.81 -13.53 -16.44
N ARG A 72 12.03 -14.85 -16.56
CA ARG A 72 11.35 -15.87 -15.75
C ARG A 72 11.74 -15.78 -14.27
N LEU A 73 13.03 -15.62 -13.97
CA LEU A 73 13.50 -15.46 -12.60
C LEU A 73 12.90 -14.20 -11.95
N VAL A 74 12.94 -13.06 -12.65
CA VAL A 74 12.37 -11.80 -12.15
C VAL A 74 10.87 -11.94 -11.94
N HIS A 75 10.14 -12.54 -12.88
CA HIS A 75 8.71 -12.79 -12.75
C HIS A 75 8.38 -13.63 -11.51
N PHE A 76 9.17 -14.69 -11.26
CA PHE A 76 8.99 -15.54 -10.09
C PHE A 76 9.22 -14.77 -8.79
N ILE A 77 10.31 -13.99 -8.71
CA ILE A 77 10.62 -13.15 -7.54
C ILE A 77 9.49 -12.14 -7.27
N VAL A 78 9.02 -11.43 -8.30
CA VAL A 78 7.94 -10.44 -8.15
C VAL A 78 6.64 -11.11 -7.71
N THR A 79 6.33 -12.31 -8.24
CA THR A 79 5.16 -13.10 -7.84
C THR A 79 5.22 -13.48 -6.35
N VAL A 80 6.38 -13.90 -5.85
CA VAL A 80 6.58 -14.24 -4.44
C VAL A 80 6.42 -12.99 -3.56
N LEU A 81 7.02 -11.87 -3.95
CA LEU A 81 6.88 -10.60 -3.21
C LEU A 81 5.42 -10.11 -3.18
N LEU A 82 4.71 -10.20 -4.29
CA LEU A 82 3.30 -9.82 -4.38
C LEU A 82 2.42 -10.73 -3.51
N SER A 83 2.72 -12.03 -3.49
CA SER A 83 2.04 -13.00 -2.61
C SER A 83 2.27 -12.68 -1.13
N LEU A 84 3.51 -12.34 -0.74
CA LEU A 84 3.83 -11.94 0.62
C LEU A 84 3.13 -10.62 1.01
N PHE A 85 3.12 -9.64 0.10
CA PHE A 85 2.37 -8.40 0.30
C PHE A 85 0.88 -8.67 0.53
N PHE A 86 0.27 -9.56 -0.27
CA PHE A 86 -1.14 -9.92 -0.13
C PHE A 86 -1.43 -10.54 1.25
N LEU A 87 -0.58 -11.44 1.75
CA LEU A 87 -0.73 -12.02 3.08
C LEU A 87 -0.67 -10.96 4.19
N VAL A 88 0.30 -10.05 4.13
CA VAL A 88 0.42 -8.93 5.08
C VAL A 88 -0.80 -8.02 5.00
N HIS A 89 -1.29 -7.73 3.80
CA HIS A 89 -2.49 -6.91 3.59
C HIS A 89 -3.73 -7.54 4.24
N ILE A 90 -3.96 -8.84 4.02
CA ILE A 90 -5.08 -9.56 4.65
C ILE A 90 -4.96 -9.57 6.17
N PHE A 91 -3.75 -9.76 6.71
CA PHE A 91 -3.53 -9.68 8.15
C PHE A 91 -3.90 -8.30 8.73
N GLN A 92 -3.55 -7.21 8.02
CA GLN A 92 -3.94 -5.85 8.41
C GLN A 92 -5.46 -5.66 8.39
N VAL A 93 -6.15 -6.21 7.39
CA VAL A 93 -7.62 -6.15 7.27
C VAL A 93 -8.28 -6.89 8.44
N ILE A 94 -7.80 -8.10 8.76
CA ILE A 94 -8.31 -8.88 9.90
C ILE A 94 -8.10 -8.11 11.21
N LYS A 95 -6.90 -7.55 11.42
CA LYS A 95 -6.58 -6.77 12.62
C LYS A 95 -7.41 -5.48 12.75
N SER A 96 -7.76 -4.85 11.64
CA SER A 96 -8.60 -3.63 11.60
C SER A 96 -10.07 -3.90 11.98
N GLY A 97 -10.50 -5.16 11.97
CA GLY A 97 -11.83 -5.58 12.43
C GLY A 97 -12.92 -5.47 11.35
N TRP A 98 -14.06 -6.12 11.63
CA TRP A 98 -15.18 -6.30 10.69
C TRP A 98 -15.79 -4.99 10.16
N ASN A 99 -15.78 -3.94 10.98
CA ASN A 99 -16.38 -2.66 10.62
C ASN A 99 -15.60 -1.97 9.49
N ASN A 100 -14.25 -2.03 9.52
CA ASN A 100 -13.38 -1.49 8.46
C ASN A 100 -13.50 -2.28 7.14
N PHE A 101 -13.56 -3.62 7.23
CA PHE A 101 -13.79 -4.46 6.06
C PHE A 101 -15.14 -4.16 5.39
N ARG A 102 -16.21 -4.04 6.21
CA ARG A 102 -17.54 -3.67 5.72
C ARG A 102 -17.50 -2.31 5.01
N SER A 103 -16.81 -1.31 5.56
CA SER A 103 -16.69 0.00 4.92
C SER A 103 -15.98 -0.06 3.57
N MET A 104 -15.04 -0.98 3.37
CA MET A 104 -14.40 -1.20 2.07
C MET A 104 -15.33 -1.85 1.02
N VAL A 105 -16.22 -2.76 1.43
CA VAL A 105 -17.19 -3.43 0.53
C VAL A 105 -18.43 -2.57 0.26
N THR A 106 -18.95 -1.91 1.29
CA THR A 106 -20.20 -1.13 1.21
C THR A 106 -19.97 0.35 0.93
N GLY A 107 -18.74 0.86 1.05
CA GLY A 107 -18.41 2.26 0.81
C GLY A 107 -18.89 3.24 1.88
N TYR A 108 -19.56 2.76 2.94
CA TYR A 108 -20.05 3.59 4.04
C TYR A 108 -19.19 3.40 5.29
N GLU A 109 -18.60 4.50 5.77
CA GLU A 109 -17.88 4.54 7.04
C GLU A 109 -18.84 4.92 8.16
N LYS A 110 -18.83 4.17 9.27
CA LYS A 110 -19.58 4.59 10.47
C LYS A 110 -18.83 5.77 11.09
N VAL A 111 -19.32 6.97 10.83
CA VAL A 111 -18.88 8.17 11.55
C VAL A 111 -19.47 8.11 12.95
N ASP A 112 -18.62 7.95 13.97
CA ASP A 112 -19.06 8.02 15.36
C ASP A 112 -19.61 9.41 15.66
N GLY A 113 -20.72 9.48 16.40
CA GLY A 113 -21.51 10.70 16.63
C GLY A 113 -20.74 11.89 17.22
N SER A 114 -19.55 11.67 17.78
CA SER A 114 -18.62 12.70 18.26
C SER A 114 -18.04 13.59 17.15
N GLU A 115 -17.91 13.12 15.92
CA GLU A 115 -17.45 13.95 14.79
C GLU A 115 -18.60 14.73 14.14
N VAL A 116 -19.80 14.15 14.12
CA VAL A 116 -21.03 14.83 13.67
C VAL A 116 -21.32 16.04 14.56
N GLN A 117 -21.12 15.92 15.88
CA GLN A 117 -21.29 17.03 16.82
C GLN A 117 -20.24 18.14 16.66
N LYS A 118 -19.00 17.82 16.26
CA LYS A 118 -17.98 18.84 15.93
C LYS A 118 -18.30 19.59 14.64
N ALA A 119 -18.84 18.90 13.63
CA ALA A 119 -19.25 19.53 12.37
C ALA A 119 -20.54 20.38 12.53
N GLN A 120 -21.46 19.97 13.40
CA GLN A 120 -22.71 20.67 13.67
C GLN A 120 -22.55 21.79 14.72
N GLY A 121 -21.64 21.66 15.68
CA GLY A 121 -21.38 22.66 16.73
C GLY A 121 -20.78 23.96 16.22
N ILE A 122 -20.00 23.94 15.14
CA ILE A 122 -19.47 25.17 14.52
C ILE A 122 -20.57 25.98 13.80
N LYS A 123 -21.69 25.33 13.44
CA LYS A 123 -22.80 26.00 12.73
C LYS A 123 -23.79 26.71 13.66
N SER A 124 -23.79 26.39 14.96
CA SER A 124 -24.73 26.98 15.93
C SER A 124 -24.23 28.23 16.64
N GLU A 125 -22.93 28.54 16.59
CA GLU A 125 -22.34 29.68 17.30
C GLU A 125 -22.28 30.97 16.47
N ASN A 126 -22.85 30.96 15.26
CA ASN A 126 -22.77 32.07 14.28
C ASN A 126 -24.14 32.56 13.78
N CYS A 127 -25.19 32.44 14.60
CA CYS A 127 -26.47 33.13 14.39
C CYS A 127 -26.84 33.96 15.61
#